data_AF-A0A960XUD0-F1
#
_entry.id   AF-A0A960XUD0-F1
#
_cell.length_a   1.000
_cell.length_b   1.000
_cell.length_c   1.000
_cell.angle_alpha   90.00
_cell.angle_beta   90.00
_cell.angle_gamma   90.00
#
_symmetry.space_group_name_H-M   'P 1'
#
loop_
_entity.id
_entity.type
_entity.pdbx_description
1 polymer ?
#
loop_
_entity_poly.entity_id
_entity_poly.type
_entity_poly.pdbx_seq_one_letter_code
_entity_poly.pdbx_strand_id
1 'polypeptide(L)'
;MPEDPSKPDQLEGGAYEVIRARLEKHGQTLREKLDHLNSERLSVFGGVETALLGTERVSTEHNCVARDLVTVGKRRFLFGYNIQFGLKQTTDVQDVFSAYDYNPETRAFSQVPV
;
A
#
# COMPACT_ATOMS: atom_id res chain seq x y z
N MET A 1 43.63 -53.66 33.35
CA MET A 1 43.06 -52.31 33.34
C MET A 1 41.85 -52.31 32.42
N PRO A 2 40.65 -51.92 32.86
CA PRO A 2 39.59 -51.57 31.94
C PRO A 2 39.67 -50.05 31.67
N GLU A 3 39.69 -49.68 30.39
CA GLU A 3 39.51 -48.28 29.99
C GLU A 3 38.02 -47.92 30.05
N ASP A 4 37.73 -46.78 30.68
CA ASP A 4 36.40 -46.21 30.79
C ASP A 4 36.17 -45.30 29.57
N PRO A 5 35.15 -45.52 28.72
CA PRO A 5 34.91 -44.63 27.58
C PRO A 5 34.33 -43.31 28.11
N SER A 6 35.16 -42.28 28.08
CA SER A 6 34.79 -40.88 28.32
C SER A 6 33.55 -40.52 27.49
N LYS A 7 32.43 -40.23 28.17
CA LYS A 7 31.22 -39.68 27.58
C LYS A 7 31.47 -38.26 27.06
N PRO A 8 31.32 -37.97 25.76
CA PRO A 8 31.45 -36.61 25.24
C PRO A 8 30.10 -35.89 25.02
N ASP A 9 29.00 -36.35 25.63
CA ASP A 9 27.65 -35.96 25.17
C ASP A 9 26.86 -35.02 26.11
N GLN A 10 27.45 -34.60 27.24
CA GLN A 10 26.71 -33.86 28.29
C GLN A 10 27.02 -32.36 28.36
N LEU A 11 28.09 -31.89 27.70
CA LEU A 11 28.54 -30.50 27.74
C LEU A 11 28.13 -29.69 26.50
N GLU A 12 27.90 -30.32 25.35
CA GLU A 12 27.55 -29.63 24.09
C GLU A 12 26.10 -29.12 24.07
N GLY A 13 25.16 -29.87 24.66
CA GLY A 13 23.76 -29.45 24.78
C GLY A 13 23.57 -28.16 25.59
N GLY A 14 24.42 -27.92 26.60
CA GLY A 14 24.38 -26.69 27.41
C GLY A 14 24.86 -25.46 26.65
N ALA A 15 25.91 -25.59 25.83
CA ALA A 15 26.45 -24.47 25.06
C ALA A 15 25.50 -24.05 23.93
N TYR A 16 24.93 -25.02 23.21
CA TYR A 16 23.95 -24.75 22.15
C TYR A 16 22.70 -24.04 22.69
N GLU A 17 22.09 -24.56 23.76
CA GLU A 17 20.89 -23.97 24.36
C GLU A 17 21.14 -22.56 24.88
N VAL A 18 22.33 -22.29 25.45
CA VAL A 18 22.72 -20.93 25.88
C VAL A 18 22.85 -19.97 24.70
N ILE A 19 23.46 -20.40 23.60
CA ILE A 19 23.59 -19.55 22.39
C ILE A 19 22.22 -19.31 21.77
N ARG A 20 21.36 -20.34 21.69
CA ARG A 20 19.99 -20.25 21.19
C ARG A 20 19.17 -19.24 22.00
N ALA A 21 19.17 -19.35 23.33
CA ALA A 21 18.43 -18.44 24.19
C ALA A 21 18.90 -16.98 24.04
N ARG A 22 20.20 -16.75 23.83
CA ARG A 22 20.73 -15.41 23.55
C ARG A 22 20.25 -14.87 22.21
N LEU A 23 20.27 -15.68 21.15
CA LEU A 23 19.78 -15.29 19.83
C LEU A 23 18.28 -14.98 19.86
N GLU A 24 17.48 -15.79 20.55
CA GLU A 24 16.04 -15.56 20.73
C GLU A 24 15.79 -14.22 21.46
N LYS A 25 16.54 -13.97 22.55
CA LYS A 25 16.46 -12.70 23.28
C LYS A 25 16.83 -11.50 22.42
N HIS A 26 17.91 -11.60 21.64
CA HIS A 26 18.30 -10.54 20.71
C HIS A 26 17.26 -10.30 19.61
N GLY A 27 16.67 -11.38 19.09
CA GLY A 27 15.59 -11.30 18.11
C GLY A 27 14.35 -10.60 18.69
N GLN A 28 14.01 -10.87 19.95
CA GLN A 28 12.90 -10.21 20.63
C GLN A 28 13.17 -8.72 20.84
N THR A 29 14.36 -8.34 21.34
CA THR A 29 14.74 -6.94 21.48
C THR A 29 14.75 -6.19 20.15
N LEU A 30 15.19 -6.83 19.06
CA LEU A 30 15.15 -6.22 17.73
C LEU A 30 13.71 -5.98 17.27
N ARG A 31 12.83 -6.96 17.47
CA ARG A 31 11.41 -6.85 17.11
C ARG A 31 10.74 -5.69 17.85
N GLU A 32 10.94 -5.60 19.16
CA GLU A 32 10.41 -4.50 19.97
C GLU A 32 10.85 -3.12 19.46
N LYS A 33 12.13 -2.97 19.09
CA LYS A 33 12.64 -1.72 18.51
C LYS A 33 12.03 -1.40 17.15
N LEU A 34 11.83 -2.41 16.30
CA LEU A 34 11.19 -2.24 15.00
C LEU A 34 9.72 -1.84 15.15
N ASP A 35 9.01 -2.46 16.09
CA ASP A 35 7.60 -2.16 16.36
C ASP A 35 7.44 -0.74 16.91
N HIS A 36 8.35 -0.31 17.79
CA HIS A 36 8.41 1.07 18.27
C HIS A 36 8.67 2.06 17.13
N LEU A 37 9.69 1.82 16.31
CA LEU A 37 10.00 2.67 15.15
C LEU A 37 8.83 2.74 14.16
N ASN A 38 8.16 1.60 13.91
CA ASN A 38 6.99 1.56 13.05
C ASN A 38 5.82 2.37 13.64
N SER A 39 5.63 2.33 14.95
CA SER A 39 4.61 3.13 15.65
C SER A 39 4.88 4.63 15.53
N GLU A 40 6.14 5.05 15.68
CA GLU A 40 6.55 6.44 15.45
C GLU A 40 6.42 6.84 13.98
N ARG A 41 6.77 5.96 13.05
CA ARG A 41 6.55 6.20 11.61
C ARG A 41 5.06 6.40 11.32
N LEU A 42 4.19 5.56 11.85
CA LEU A 42 2.75 5.66 11.66
C LEU A 42 2.18 6.94 12.29
N SER A 43 2.72 7.40 13.42
CA SER A 43 2.27 8.65 14.05
C SER A 43 2.69 9.90 13.26
N VAL A 44 3.90 9.90 12.68
CA VAL A 44 4.44 11.03 11.91
C VAL A 44 3.85 11.10 10.50
N PHE A 45 3.82 9.98 9.79
CA PHE A 45 3.43 9.95 8.37
C PHE A 45 1.94 9.68 8.19
N GLY A 46 1.25 9.23 9.24
CA GLY A 46 -0.07 8.64 9.12
C GLY A 46 0.01 7.24 8.49
N GLY A 47 -0.87 6.36 8.94
CA GLY A 47 -1.08 5.03 8.36
C GLY A 47 -2.54 4.88 8.02
N VAL A 48 -3.04 5.66 7.05
CA VAL A 48 -4.36 5.36 6.51
C VAL A 48 -4.18 4.12 5.65
N GLU A 49 -4.56 2.97 6.20
CA GLU A 49 -4.59 1.74 5.45
C GLU A 49 -5.60 1.91 4.31
N THR A 50 -5.10 2.03 3.09
CA THR A 50 -5.93 2.19 1.91
C THR A 50 -6.57 0.86 1.59
N ALA A 51 -7.80 0.66 2.07
CA ALA A 51 -8.61 -0.49 1.70
C ALA A 51 -9.39 -0.19 0.40
N LEU A 52 -9.48 -1.17 -0.50
CA LEU A 52 -10.33 -1.07 -1.67
C LEU A 52 -11.81 -1.11 -1.23
N LEU A 53 -12.46 0.05 -1.24
CA LEU A 53 -13.89 0.15 -0.89
C LEU A 53 -14.81 -0.32 -2.03
N GLY A 54 -14.33 -0.31 -3.27
CA GLY A 54 -15.13 -0.75 -4.41
C GLY A 54 -14.41 -0.47 -5.73
N THR A 55 -14.96 -1.07 -6.78
CA THR A 55 -14.48 -0.87 -8.16
C THR A 55 -15.66 -0.41 -9.00
N GLU A 56 -15.46 0.67 -9.73
CA GLU A 56 -16.45 1.20 -10.67
C GLU A 56 -15.79 1.43 -12.03
N ARG A 57 -16.60 1.42 -13.08
CA ARG A 57 -16.17 1.73 -14.43
C ARG A 57 -16.68 3.11 -14.81
N VAL A 58 -15.76 3.98 -15.20
CA VAL A 58 -16.07 5.27 -15.82
C VAL A 58 -15.94 5.09 -17.34
N SER A 59 -17.04 5.33 -18.05
CA SER A 59 -17.06 5.33 -19.51
C SER A 59 -16.93 6.76 -20.02
N THR A 60 -16.01 6.99 -20.97
CA THR A 60 -15.90 8.27 -21.68
C THR A 60 -16.64 8.20 -23.00
N GLU A 61 -17.14 9.35 -23.49
CA GLU A 61 -17.85 9.43 -24.77
C GLU A 61 -16.94 9.10 -25.97
N HIS A 62 -15.65 9.42 -25.86
CA HIS A 62 -14.65 9.23 -26.90
C HIS A 62 -13.56 8.25 -26.47
N ASN A 63 -12.93 7.61 -27.45
CA ASN A 63 -11.73 6.81 -27.21
C ASN A 63 -10.62 7.72 -26.70
N CYS A 64 -10.11 7.42 -25.51
CA CYS A 64 -9.13 8.25 -24.84
C CYS A 64 -8.08 7.41 -24.12
N VAL A 65 -6.94 8.04 -23.85
CA VAL A 65 -5.90 7.48 -23.00
C VAL A 65 -5.99 8.14 -21.63
N ALA A 66 -6.34 7.37 -20.61
CA ALA A 66 -6.38 7.82 -19.22
C ALA A 66 -5.00 8.31 -18.78
N ARG A 67 -4.94 9.48 -18.12
CA ARG A 67 -3.70 10.07 -17.62
C ARG A 67 -3.63 10.07 -16.11
N ASP A 68 -4.63 10.62 -15.44
CA ASP A 68 -4.65 10.70 -13.98
C ASP A 68 -6.08 10.89 -13.44
N LEU A 69 -6.28 10.57 -12.16
CA LEU A 69 -7.53 10.80 -11.44
C LEU A 69 -7.21 11.43 -10.07
N VAL A 70 -7.62 12.68 -9.89
CA VAL A 70 -7.32 13.45 -8.67
C VAL A 70 -8.60 13.80 -7.94
N THR A 71 -8.56 13.73 -6.61
CA THR A 71 -9.65 14.20 -5.74
C THR A 71 -9.54 15.70 -5.48
N VAL A 72 -10.65 16.41 -5.69
CA VAL A 72 -10.81 17.83 -5.36
C VAL A 72 -11.81 17.95 -4.22
N GLY A 73 -11.31 18.18 -3.00
CA GLY A 73 -12.15 18.21 -1.81
C GLY A 73 -12.61 16.81 -1.38
N LYS A 74 -13.89 16.67 -1.00
CA LYS A 74 -14.41 15.42 -0.38
C LYS A 74 -15.18 14.50 -1.33
N ARG A 75 -15.77 15.05 -2.39
CA ARG A 75 -16.69 14.31 -3.28
C ARG A 75 -16.43 14.53 -4.75
N ARG A 76 -15.61 15.51 -5.13
CA ARG A 76 -15.34 15.80 -6.53
C ARG A 76 -14.06 15.11 -6.97
N PHE A 77 -14.12 14.49 -8.13
CA PHE A 77 -12.99 13.85 -8.78
C PHE A 77 -12.78 14.50 -10.13
N LEU A 78 -11.53 14.76 -10.47
CA LEU A 78 -11.12 15.26 -11.77
C LEU A 78 -10.37 14.16 -12.49
N PHE A 79 -10.93 13.71 -13.59
CA PHE A 79 -10.33 12.69 -14.45
C PHE A 79 -9.67 13.38 -15.65
N GLY A 80 -8.37 13.21 -15.78
CA GLY A 80 -7.57 13.65 -16.91
C GLY A 80 -7.39 12.53 -17.93
N TYR A 81 -7.67 12.82 -19.18
CA TYR A 81 -7.49 11.90 -20.31
C TYR A 81 -7.10 12.68 -21.56
N ASN A 82 -6.56 12.00 -22.56
CA ASN A 82 -6.35 12.59 -23.87
C ASN A 82 -7.22 11.87 -24.89
N ILE A 83 -8.14 12.59 -25.52
CA ILE A 83 -8.87 12.07 -26.68
C ILE A 83 -7.92 12.06 -27.89
N GLN A 84 -7.90 10.95 -28.63
CA GLN A 84 -7.26 10.90 -29.93
C GLN A 84 -8.22 11.44 -31.00
N PHE A 85 -8.06 12.72 -31.35
CA PHE A 85 -8.77 13.29 -32.49
C PHE A 85 -8.11 12.86 -33.80
N GLY A 86 -8.89 12.27 -34.71
CA GLY A 86 -8.41 11.94 -36.05
C GLY A 86 -8.37 13.15 -36.99
N LEU A 87 -9.45 13.94 -37.01
CA LEU A 87 -9.66 15.04 -37.97
C LEU A 87 -9.83 16.42 -37.30
N LYS A 88 -10.07 16.47 -35.99
CA LYS A 88 -10.27 17.72 -35.23
C LYS A 88 -8.91 18.23 -34.75
N GLN A 89 -8.56 19.49 -35.04
CA GLN A 89 -7.28 20.11 -34.65
C GLN A 89 -7.36 20.96 -33.38
N THR A 90 -8.56 21.23 -32.87
CA THR A 90 -8.78 22.02 -31.66
C THR A 90 -9.15 21.13 -30.49
N THR A 91 -8.47 21.35 -29.36
CA THR A 91 -8.69 20.66 -28.08
C THR A 91 -9.41 21.62 -27.13
N ASP A 92 -10.62 21.27 -26.75
CA ASP A 92 -11.42 21.97 -25.75
C ASP A 92 -11.14 21.41 -24.34
N VAL A 93 -11.53 22.13 -23.27
CA VAL A 93 -11.29 21.66 -21.88
C VAL A 93 -11.99 20.32 -21.61
N GLN A 94 -13.18 20.14 -22.16
CA GLN A 94 -13.97 18.90 -22.07
C GLN A 94 -13.30 17.72 -22.82
N ASP A 95 -12.34 18.01 -23.70
CA ASP A 95 -11.60 16.99 -24.43
C ASP A 95 -10.43 16.40 -23.62
N VAL A 96 -10.08 17.03 -22.49
CA VAL A 96 -8.94 16.66 -21.65
C VAL A 96 -9.36 16.34 -20.21
N PHE A 97 -10.42 16.99 -19.73
CA PHE A 97 -10.91 16.84 -18.37
C PHE A 97 -12.39 16.47 -18.33
N SER A 98 -12.72 15.55 -17.43
CA SER A 98 -14.09 15.31 -16.98
C SER A 98 -14.13 15.34 -15.46
N ALA A 99 -15.18 15.94 -14.91
CA ALA A 99 -15.39 16.01 -13.48
C ALA A 99 -16.50 15.03 -13.07
N TYR A 100 -16.34 14.42 -11.90
CA TYR A 100 -17.32 13.49 -11.33
C TYR A 100 -17.63 13.87 -9.88
N ASP A 101 -18.89 13.74 -9.49
CA ASP A 101 -19.29 13.68 -8.09
C ASP A 101 -19.40 12.22 -7.65
N TYR A 102 -18.75 11.90 -6.53
CA TYR A 102 -18.77 10.59 -5.89
C TYR A 102 -19.82 10.55 -4.79
N ASN A 103 -20.76 9.61 -4.93
CA ASN A 103 -21.72 9.31 -3.87
C ASN A 103 -21.21 8.15 -3.00
N PRO A 104 -20.86 8.38 -1.71
CA PRO A 104 -20.34 7.33 -0.84
C PRO A 104 -21.37 6.25 -0.45
N GLU A 105 -22.67 6.54 -0.53
CA GLU A 105 -23.72 5.56 -0.21
C GLU A 105 -23.88 4.53 -1.33
N THR A 106 -23.98 5.01 -2.57
CA THR A 106 -24.12 4.14 -3.75
C THR A 106 -22.77 3.71 -4.31
N ARG A 107 -21.67 4.31 -3.84
CA ARG A 107 -20.31 4.18 -4.37
C ARG A 107 -20.25 4.41 -5.88
N ALA A 108 -21.03 5.38 -6.36
CA ALA A 108 -21.21 5.67 -7.78
C ALA A 108 -20.59 7.02 -8.15
N PHE A 109 -20.01 7.11 -9.35
CA PHE A 109 -19.54 8.35 -9.97
C PHE A 109 -20.62 8.89 -10.93
N SER A 110 -20.94 10.17 -10.77
CA SER A 110 -21.84 10.90 -11.67
C SER A 110 -21.11 12.05 -12.32
N GLN A 111 -21.16 12.15 -13.65
CA GLN A 111 -20.45 13.21 -14.37
C GLN A 111 -21.08 14.56 -14.07
N VAL A 112 -20.23 15.54 -13.78
CA VAL A 112 -20.60 16.94 -13.55
C VAL A 112 -19.85 17.82 -14.55
N PRO A 113 -20.43 18.98 -14.93
CA PRO A 113 -19.75 19.91 -15.81
C PRO A 113 -18.43 20.39 -15.20
N VAL A 114 -17.41 20.48 -16.05
CA VAL A 114 -16.08 21.04 -15.76
C VAL A 114 -16.09 22.55 -15.96
#